data_AF-A0A327YY04-F1
#
_entry.id   AF-A0A327YY04-F1
#
_cell.length_a   1.000
_cell.length_b   1.000
_cell.length_c   1.000
_cell.angle_alpha   90.00
_cell.angle_beta   90.00
_cell.angle_gamma   90.00
#
_symmetry.space_group_name_H-M   'P 1'
#
loop_
_entity.id
_entity.type
_entity.pdbx_description
1 polymer ?
#
loop_
_entity_poly.entity_id
_entity_poly.type
_entity_poly.pdbx_seq_one_letter_code
_entity_poly.pdbx_strand_id
1 'polypeptide(L)'
;MEVSGTRIAVDRILGDTLESLTRSGSPPVLPASELADWRLSGPAKAALFAYGLPPERDDGLMGVAGVFREHVLGVYGSAKLVADSDAVLAVPRSTAVHPDLAGGVTPTTVNSSVPAFVECAWRWHGIVPLLAEAQNAAGEAEIRAWKDGVELPDAYLGYQQLCEYVLERFREIDPDTGFWPDVIIDLP
;
A
#
# COMPACT_ATOMS: atom_id res chain seq x y z
N MET A 1 18.83 -3.48 12.87
CA MET A 1 17.62 -3.06 13.59
C MET A 1 16.97 -4.32 14.16
N GLU A 2 16.59 -4.34 15.44
CA GLU A 2 15.96 -5.52 16.03
C GLU A 2 14.53 -5.67 15.47
N VAL A 3 14.15 -6.86 15.03
CA VAL A 3 12.79 -7.19 14.52
C VAL A 3 11.71 -6.75 15.53
N SER A 4 12.02 -6.80 16.83
CA SER A 4 11.18 -6.29 17.92
C SER A 4 10.84 -4.80 17.79
N GLY A 5 11.83 -3.95 17.46
CA GLY A 5 11.61 -2.50 17.29
C GLY A 5 10.78 -2.18 16.04
N THR A 6 11.02 -2.90 14.96
CA THR A 6 10.25 -2.76 13.70
C THR A 6 8.80 -3.14 13.92
N ARG A 7 8.54 -4.24 14.64
CA ARG A 7 7.19 -4.68 14.99
C ARG A 7 6.45 -3.65 15.85
N ILE A 8 7.09 -3.06 16.86
CA ILE A 8 6.47 -2.00 17.67
C ILE A 8 6.09 -0.79 16.82
N ALA A 9 6.94 -0.40 15.86
CA ALA A 9 6.65 0.71 14.96
C ALA A 9 5.46 0.39 14.03
N VAL A 10 5.39 -0.83 13.51
CA VAL A 10 4.26 -1.34 12.72
C VAL A 10 2.98 -1.39 13.56
N ASP A 11 3.02 -1.93 14.77
CA ASP A 11 1.88 -1.99 15.69
C ASP A 11 1.30 -0.59 15.97
N ARG A 12 2.18 0.39 16.19
CA ARG A 12 1.76 1.79 16.36
C ARG A 12 1.05 2.32 15.12
N ILE A 13 1.59 2.10 13.93
CA ILE A 13 0.96 2.59 12.69
C ILE A 13 -0.40 1.91 12.47
N LEU A 14 -0.50 0.62 12.77
CA LEU A 14 -1.74 -0.15 12.60
C LEU A 14 -2.81 0.23 13.63
N GLY A 15 -2.40 0.60 14.86
CA GLY A 15 -3.28 0.99 15.95
C GLY A 15 -3.64 2.48 16.01
N ASP A 16 -2.89 3.35 15.33
CA ASP A 16 -3.11 4.79 15.33
C ASP A 16 -4.39 5.18 14.56
N THR A 17 -4.97 6.32 14.95
CA THR A 17 -6.07 6.91 14.18
C THR A 17 -5.57 7.45 12.85
N LEU A 18 -6.41 7.38 11.82
CA LEU A 18 -6.07 7.92 10.49
C LEU A 18 -5.66 9.40 10.55
N GLU A 19 -6.31 10.18 11.40
CA GLU A 19 -5.96 11.58 11.64
C GLU A 19 -4.52 11.74 12.18
N SER A 20 -4.10 10.90 13.13
CA SER A 20 -2.72 10.89 13.66
C SER A 20 -1.69 10.59 12.56
N LEU A 21 -2.00 9.59 11.72
CA LEU A 21 -1.13 9.19 10.61
C LEU A 21 -0.95 10.32 9.59
N THR A 22 -2.03 11.01 9.23
CA THR A 22 -1.98 12.11 8.25
C THR A 22 -1.20 13.33 8.75
N ARG A 23 -1.24 13.63 10.07
CA ARG A 23 -0.51 14.77 10.65
C ARG A 23 0.98 14.52 10.83
N SER A 24 1.37 13.26 11.02
CA SER A 24 2.77 12.88 11.24
C SER A 24 3.54 12.64 9.93
N GLY A 25 2.83 12.41 8.83
CA GLY A 25 3.40 12.24 7.50
C GLY A 25 3.59 13.54 6.71
N SER A 26 4.07 13.39 5.47
CA SER A 26 4.10 14.47 4.48
C SER A 26 2.67 14.96 4.14
N PRO A 27 2.52 16.21 3.67
CA PRO A 27 1.20 16.79 3.42
C PRO A 27 0.34 15.88 2.54
N PRO A 28 -0.93 15.63 2.94
CA PRO A 28 -1.84 14.82 2.14
C PRO A 28 -2.02 15.46 0.77
N VAL A 29 -2.09 14.63 -0.26
CA VAL A 29 -2.59 15.07 -1.55
C VAL A 29 -4.09 15.14 -1.42
N LEU A 30 -4.63 16.34 -1.61
CA LEU A 30 -6.07 16.56 -1.62
C LEU A 30 -6.57 16.56 -3.05
N PRO A 31 -7.77 16.00 -3.29
CA PRO A 31 -8.40 16.09 -4.59
C PRO A 31 -8.65 17.55 -4.97
N ALA A 32 -8.49 17.86 -6.26
CA ALA A 32 -8.86 19.15 -6.83
C ALA A 32 -10.38 19.41 -6.70
N SER A 33 -10.83 20.59 -7.13
CA SER A 33 -12.24 20.99 -7.18
C SER A 33 -13.16 20.04 -7.98
N GLU A 34 -12.58 19.10 -8.73
CA GLU A 34 -13.23 18.13 -9.61
C GLU A 34 -13.94 16.97 -8.88
N LEU A 35 -13.75 16.81 -7.56
CA LEU A 35 -14.47 15.80 -6.76
C LEU A 35 -16.01 15.92 -6.86
N ALA A 36 -16.50 17.13 -7.16
CA ALA A 36 -17.91 17.39 -7.38
C ALA A 36 -18.45 16.58 -8.57
N ASP A 37 -17.66 16.46 -9.63
CA ASP A 37 -18.02 15.79 -10.89
C ASP A 37 -17.93 14.26 -10.79
N TRP A 38 -17.19 13.76 -9.81
CA TRP A 38 -17.06 12.33 -9.57
C TRP A 38 -18.36 11.81 -8.95
N ARG A 39 -18.90 10.71 -9.50
CA ARG A 39 -20.12 10.04 -9.02
C ARG A 39 -19.87 9.20 -7.75
N LEU A 40 -19.07 9.72 -6.83
CA LEU A 40 -18.76 9.09 -5.56
C LEU A 40 -19.90 9.28 -4.54
N SER A 41 -20.08 8.31 -3.65
CA SER A 41 -20.96 8.49 -2.50
C SER A 41 -20.46 9.59 -1.55
N GLY A 42 -21.37 10.10 -0.71
CA GLY A 42 -21.04 11.07 0.34
C GLY A 42 -19.89 10.61 1.25
N PRO A 43 -19.91 9.37 1.78
CA PRO A 43 -18.80 8.83 2.58
C PRO A 43 -17.45 8.80 1.86
N ALA A 44 -17.43 8.39 0.58
CA ALA A 44 -16.20 8.38 -0.23
C ALA A 44 -15.64 9.80 -0.42
N LYS A 45 -16.50 10.77 -0.74
CA LYS A 45 -16.11 12.19 -0.86
C LYS A 45 -15.61 12.75 0.47
N ALA A 46 -16.29 12.44 1.58
CA ALA A 46 -15.92 12.90 2.91
C ALA A 46 -14.55 12.35 3.34
N ALA A 47 -14.27 11.07 3.11
CA ALA A 47 -12.97 10.47 3.42
C ALA A 47 -11.83 11.14 2.64
N LEU A 48 -11.99 11.31 1.32
CA LEU A 48 -10.99 11.97 0.47
C LEU A 48 -10.78 13.44 0.84
N PHE A 49 -11.84 14.16 1.23
CA PHE A 49 -11.74 15.55 1.64
C PHE A 49 -11.07 15.71 3.02
N ALA A 50 -11.40 14.84 3.97
CA ALA A 50 -10.90 14.93 5.34
C ALA A 50 -9.43 14.48 5.46
N TYR A 51 -9.04 13.42 4.75
CA TYR A 51 -7.74 12.78 4.96
C TYR A 51 -6.83 12.80 3.72
N GLY A 52 -7.38 13.07 2.53
CA GLY A 52 -6.64 12.99 1.28
C GLY A 52 -6.02 11.61 1.06
N LEU A 53 -5.01 11.57 0.20
CA LEU A 53 -4.17 10.40 -0.03
C LEU A 53 -2.72 10.71 0.37
N PRO A 54 -1.93 9.70 0.77
CA PRO A 54 -0.51 9.92 1.02
C PRO A 54 0.19 10.40 -0.27
N PRO A 55 1.20 11.28 -0.15
CA PRO A 55 1.92 11.78 -1.31
C PRO A 55 2.75 10.70 -1.99
N GLU A 56 3.13 10.98 -3.24
CA GLU A 56 4.08 10.15 -3.98
C GLU A 56 5.43 10.10 -3.24
N ARG A 57 6.03 8.91 -3.24
CA ARG A 57 7.35 8.67 -2.66
C ARG A 57 8.43 8.85 -3.71
N ASP A 58 9.57 9.40 -3.32
CA ASP A 58 10.76 9.58 -4.14
C ASP A 58 11.87 8.56 -3.85
N ASP A 59 11.67 7.69 -2.86
CA ASP A 59 12.64 6.69 -2.39
C ASP A 59 12.69 5.41 -3.24
N GLY A 60 11.91 5.36 -4.33
CA GLY A 60 11.85 4.21 -5.23
C GLY A 60 11.14 2.99 -4.65
N LEU A 61 10.61 3.07 -3.41
CA LEU A 61 9.76 2.03 -2.88
C LEU A 61 8.41 2.08 -3.58
N MET A 62 7.93 0.91 -4.02
CA MET A 62 6.64 0.77 -4.67
C MET A 62 5.52 0.89 -3.63
N GLY A 63 5.28 2.11 -3.15
CA GLY A 63 4.22 2.47 -2.22
C GLY A 63 3.10 3.24 -2.91
N VAL A 64 2.03 3.51 -2.17
CA VAL A 64 0.88 4.27 -2.65
C VAL A 64 1.30 5.66 -3.06
N ALA A 65 1.28 5.96 -4.35
CA ALA A 65 1.33 7.35 -4.81
C ALA A 65 -0.10 7.87 -4.91
N GLY A 66 -0.52 8.79 -4.02
CA GLY A 66 -1.78 9.51 -4.16
C GLY A 66 -1.67 10.53 -5.28
N VAL A 67 -2.13 10.20 -6.49
CA VAL A 67 -2.17 11.13 -7.62
C VAL A 67 -3.59 11.18 -8.17
N PHE A 68 -4.25 12.32 -7.99
CA PHE A 68 -5.55 12.59 -8.57
C PHE A 68 -5.41 13.01 -10.03
N ARG A 69 -5.79 12.14 -10.97
CA ARG A 69 -5.98 12.50 -12.38
C ARG A 69 -7.12 11.69 -12.97
N GLU A 70 -8.11 12.37 -13.55
CA GLU A 70 -9.19 11.78 -14.37
C GLU A 70 -9.64 10.36 -13.92
N HIS A 71 -9.89 10.15 -12.61
CA HIS A 71 -10.41 8.92 -11.96
C HIS A 71 -9.36 8.02 -11.25
N VAL A 72 -8.06 8.29 -11.37
CA VAL A 72 -7.01 7.58 -10.62
C VAL A 72 -6.92 8.12 -9.19
N LEU A 73 -6.98 7.22 -8.21
CA LEU A 73 -6.73 7.51 -6.80
C LEU A 73 -5.24 7.33 -6.48
N GLY A 74 -4.61 6.27 -6.99
CA GLY A 74 -3.18 6.12 -6.80
C GLY A 74 -2.54 4.97 -7.53
N VAL A 75 -1.28 4.69 -7.19
CA VAL A 75 -0.49 3.59 -7.77
C VAL A 75 0.08 2.74 -6.66
N TYR A 76 -0.04 1.42 -6.76
CA TYR A 76 0.60 0.43 -5.88
C TYR A 76 1.38 -0.55 -6.76
N GLY A 77 2.69 -0.64 -6.60
CA GLY A 77 3.43 -1.56 -7.47
C GLY A 77 3.20 -1.24 -8.94
N SER A 78 2.86 -2.28 -9.70
CA SER A 78 2.47 -2.17 -11.10
C SER A 78 0.97 -1.87 -11.30
N ALA A 79 0.15 -1.74 -10.26
CA ALA A 79 -1.28 -1.47 -10.38
C ALA A 79 -1.62 0.02 -10.24
N LYS A 80 -2.51 0.53 -11.10
CA LYS A 80 -3.20 1.80 -10.88
C LYS A 80 -4.52 1.53 -10.18
N LEU A 81 -4.84 2.31 -9.17
CA LEU A 81 -6.11 2.26 -8.46
C LEU A 81 -7.02 3.37 -8.92
N VAL A 82 -8.23 3.01 -9.35
CA VAL A 82 -9.23 3.92 -9.93
C VAL A 82 -10.48 3.87 -9.07
N ALA A 83 -11.14 5.01 -8.87
CA ALA A 83 -12.45 5.03 -8.21
C ALA A 83 -13.56 4.85 -9.25
N ASP A 84 -14.48 3.91 -9.03
CA ASP A 84 -15.73 3.84 -9.77
C ASP A 84 -16.92 3.76 -8.82
N SER A 85 -17.72 4.82 -8.81
CA SER A 85 -18.97 4.97 -8.06
C SER A 85 -18.82 4.85 -6.54
N ASP A 86 -18.44 3.68 -6.03
CA ASP A 86 -18.10 3.43 -4.61
C ASP A 86 -16.97 2.42 -4.41
N ALA A 87 -16.54 1.75 -5.47
CA ALA A 87 -15.47 0.77 -5.43
C ALA A 87 -14.14 1.40 -5.82
N VAL A 88 -13.07 0.82 -5.30
CA VAL A 88 -11.74 1.03 -5.85
C VAL A 88 -11.42 -0.17 -6.73
N LEU A 89 -10.88 0.10 -7.91
CA LEU A 89 -10.56 -0.90 -8.92
C LEU A 89 -9.06 -0.89 -9.15
N ALA A 90 -8.40 -2.05 -9.04
CA ALA A 90 -7.05 -2.19 -9.52
C ALA A 90 -7.05 -2.49 -11.02
N VAL A 91 -6.35 -1.63 -11.74
CA VAL A 91 -6.09 -1.75 -13.17
C VAL A 91 -4.58 -2.04 -13.33
N PRO A 92 -4.19 -3.21 -13.87
CA PRO A 92 -2.79 -3.51 -14.17
C PRO A 92 -2.17 -2.41 -15.04
N ARG A 93 -0.88 -2.06 -14.83
CA ARG A 93 -0.17 -1.05 -15.64
C ARG A 93 -0.02 -1.39 -17.13
N SER A 94 -0.52 -2.51 -17.65
CA SER A 94 -0.26 -2.98 -19.02
C SER A 94 -0.87 -2.05 -20.09
N THR A 95 -0.19 -0.93 -20.31
CA THR A 95 -0.21 -0.06 -21.49
C THR A 95 1.04 -0.29 -22.34
N ALA A 96 1.70 -1.44 -22.18
CA ALA A 96 2.56 -2.02 -23.22
C ALA A 96 1.75 -2.85 -24.24
N VAL A 97 0.41 -2.82 -24.17
CA VAL A 97 -0.44 -3.54 -25.09
C VAL A 97 -1.31 -2.54 -25.84
N HIS A 98 -1.15 -2.55 -27.17
CA HIS A 98 -1.84 -1.73 -28.17
C HIS A 98 -3.34 -1.56 -27.86
N PRO A 99 -3.95 -0.39 -28.13
CA PRO A 99 -5.38 -0.13 -27.88
C PRO A 99 -6.35 -1.13 -28.56
N ASP A 100 -5.90 -1.91 -29.53
CA ASP A 100 -6.69 -2.97 -30.18
C ASP A 100 -6.79 -4.27 -29.36
N LEU A 101 -6.08 -4.38 -28.23
CA LEU A 101 -6.17 -5.49 -27.27
C LEU A 101 -6.90 -5.10 -25.97
N ALA A 102 -7.48 -3.89 -25.92
CA ALA A 102 -8.22 -3.33 -24.77
C ALA A 102 -9.55 -4.04 -24.45
N GLY A 103 -9.86 -5.17 -25.11
CA GLY A 103 -11.09 -5.95 -24.91
C GLY A 103 -11.02 -7.06 -23.86
N GLY A 104 -9.99 -7.11 -23.00
CA GLY A 104 -9.78 -8.29 -22.13
C GLY A 104 -9.22 -8.05 -20.72
N VAL A 105 -9.01 -6.80 -20.29
CA VAL A 105 -8.56 -6.52 -18.92
C VAL A 105 -9.79 -6.33 -18.04
N THR A 106 -10.13 -7.34 -17.25
CA THR A 106 -11.17 -7.24 -16.23
C THR A 106 -10.58 -6.48 -15.03
N PRO A 107 -11.08 -5.27 -14.70
CA PRO A 107 -10.67 -4.58 -13.48
C PRO A 107 -11.02 -5.45 -12.27
N THR A 108 -10.08 -5.61 -11.35
CA THR A 108 -10.35 -6.31 -10.10
C THR A 108 -10.82 -5.29 -9.09
N THR A 109 -11.94 -5.56 -8.41
CA THR A 109 -12.34 -4.76 -7.25
C THR A 109 -11.28 -4.93 -6.17
N VAL A 110 -10.71 -3.82 -5.74
CA VAL A 110 -9.61 -3.77 -4.78
C VAL A 110 -9.96 -2.73 -3.75
N ASN A 111 -10.05 -3.12 -2.49
CA ASN A 111 -10.74 -2.38 -1.45
C ASN A 111 -12.26 -2.37 -1.65
N SER A 112 -12.95 -2.87 -0.63
CA SER A 112 -14.41 -2.87 -0.51
C SER A 112 -15.05 -1.48 -0.61
N SER A 113 -14.29 -0.39 -0.35
CA SER A 113 -14.74 1.00 -0.49
C SER A 113 -13.60 2.01 -0.56
N VAL A 114 -13.89 3.24 -1.03
CA VAL A 114 -12.93 4.36 -1.01
C VAL A 114 -12.45 4.74 0.41
N PRO A 115 -13.29 4.78 1.46
CA PRO A 115 -12.81 4.99 2.82
C PRO A 115 -11.81 3.93 3.29
N ALA A 116 -12.11 2.64 3.06
CA ALA A 116 -11.18 1.55 3.40
C ALA A 116 -9.85 1.69 2.64
N PHE A 117 -9.94 2.09 1.36
CA PHE A 117 -8.76 2.37 0.56
C PHE A 117 -7.88 3.49 1.16
N VAL A 118 -8.47 4.64 1.50
CA VAL A 118 -7.73 5.76 2.12
C VAL A 118 -7.06 5.30 3.41
N GLU A 119 -7.78 4.51 4.21
CA GLU A 119 -7.27 3.99 5.47
C GLU A 119 -6.06 3.07 5.31
N CYS A 120 -6.16 2.10 4.39
CA CYS A 120 -5.07 1.19 4.05
C CYS A 120 -3.89 1.94 3.40
N ALA A 121 -4.16 2.95 2.57
CA ALA A 121 -3.12 3.71 1.89
C ALA A 121 -2.19 4.44 2.85
N TRP A 122 -2.76 5.13 3.85
CA TRP A 122 -1.97 5.84 4.86
C TRP A 122 -1.14 4.90 5.74
N ARG A 123 -1.70 3.74 6.10
CA ARG A 123 -0.96 2.72 6.86
C ARG A 123 0.17 2.12 6.04
N TRP A 124 -0.11 1.74 4.79
CA TRP A 124 0.89 1.18 3.89
C TRP A 124 2.03 2.16 3.64
N HIS A 125 1.71 3.45 3.45
CA HIS A 125 2.70 4.51 3.27
C HIS A 125 3.69 4.61 4.45
N GLY A 126 3.24 4.35 5.69
CA GLY A 126 4.12 4.31 6.86
C GLY A 126 4.84 2.97 7.05
N ILE A 127 4.23 1.86 6.65
CA ILE A 127 4.76 0.50 6.88
C ILE A 127 5.78 0.09 5.82
N VAL A 128 5.60 0.47 4.55
CA VAL A 128 6.47 0.02 3.45
C VAL A 128 7.97 0.26 3.68
N PRO A 129 8.44 1.38 4.27
CA PRO A 129 9.86 1.58 4.53
C PRO A 129 10.38 0.68 5.63
N LEU A 130 9.55 0.38 6.65
CA LEU A 130 9.90 -0.51 7.75
C LEU A 130 10.09 -1.95 7.25
N LEU A 131 9.22 -2.38 6.32
CA LEU A 131 9.37 -3.69 5.66
C LEU A 131 10.63 -3.75 4.80
N ALA A 132 10.90 -2.72 3.99
CA ALA A 132 12.12 -2.65 3.17
C ALA A 132 13.40 -2.67 4.03
N GLU A 133 13.42 -1.95 5.16
CA GLU A 133 14.54 -2.00 6.10
C GLU A 133 14.71 -3.38 6.75
N ALA A 134 13.61 -4.05 7.11
CA ALA A 134 13.66 -5.40 7.66
C ALA A 134 14.18 -6.43 6.65
N GLN A 135 13.74 -6.33 5.39
CA GLN A 135 14.21 -7.17 4.29
C GLN A 135 15.72 -6.95 4.03
N ASN A 136 16.16 -5.70 3.97
CA ASN A 136 17.58 -5.37 3.80
C ASN A 136 18.43 -5.93 4.96
N ALA A 137 17.95 -5.83 6.20
CA ALA A 137 18.64 -6.39 7.35
C ALA A 137 18.74 -7.92 7.30
N ALA A 138 17.69 -8.60 6.82
CA ALA A 138 17.70 -10.04 6.58
C ALA A 138 18.74 -10.44 5.52
N GLY A 139 18.77 -9.73 4.38
CA GLY A 139 19.76 -9.95 3.32
C GLY A 139 21.20 -9.70 3.78
N GLU A 140 21.44 -8.65 4.58
CA GLU A 140 22.76 -8.42 5.17
C GLU A 140 23.19 -9.54 6.13
N ALA A 141 22.25 -10.10 6.91
CA ALA A 141 22.51 -11.20 7.82
C ALA A 141 22.86 -12.49 7.05
N GLU A 142 22.14 -12.79 5.98
CA GLU A 142 22.43 -13.90 5.08
C GLU A 142 23.83 -13.77 4.45
N ILE A 143 24.15 -12.61 3.87
CA ILE A 143 25.47 -12.35 3.27
C ILE A 143 26.59 -12.49 4.31
N ARG A 144 26.37 -12.03 5.54
CA ARG A 144 27.35 -12.16 6.63
C ARG A 144 27.56 -13.62 7.02
N ALA A 145 26.48 -14.37 7.23
CA ALA A 145 26.56 -15.79 7.55
C ALA A 145 27.30 -16.59 6.47
N TRP A 146 27.02 -16.30 5.20
CA TRP A 146 27.73 -16.89 4.08
C TRP A 146 29.23 -16.57 4.10
N LYS A 147 29.60 -15.30 4.34
CA LYS A 147 31.03 -14.87 4.45
C LYS A 147 31.75 -15.55 5.61
N ASP A 148 31.05 -15.75 6.72
CA ASP A 148 31.61 -16.33 7.95
C ASP A 148 31.61 -17.87 7.93
N GLY A 149 31.03 -18.49 6.88
CA GLY A 149 30.92 -19.94 6.75
C GLY A 149 29.98 -20.57 7.78
N VAL A 150 29.03 -19.80 8.30
CA VAL A 150 28.07 -20.21 9.33
C VAL A 150 26.72 -20.49 8.67
N GLU A 151 26.10 -21.60 9.04
CA GLU A 151 24.71 -21.88 8.65
C GLU A 151 23.76 -21.02 9.51
N LEU A 152 23.02 -20.13 8.86
CA LEU A 152 22.00 -19.30 9.50
C LEU A 152 20.63 -19.94 9.24
N PRO A 153 19.89 -20.37 10.28
CA PRO A 153 18.51 -20.79 10.09
C PRO A 153 17.70 -19.59 9.57
N ASP A 154 16.99 -19.81 8.46
CA ASP A 154 16.21 -18.86 7.65
C ASP A 154 16.32 -17.37 8.08
N ALA A 155 17.21 -16.64 7.41
CA ALA A 155 17.46 -15.22 7.65
C ALA A 155 16.21 -14.34 7.49
N TYR A 156 15.23 -14.80 6.69
CA TYR A 156 14.04 -14.03 6.32
C TYR A 156 12.82 -14.37 7.15
N LEU A 157 12.88 -15.36 8.05
CA LEU A 157 11.73 -15.78 8.86
C LEU A 157 11.08 -14.60 9.62
N GLY A 158 11.90 -13.73 10.22
CA GLY A 158 11.40 -12.55 10.93
C GLY A 158 10.72 -11.52 10.04
N TYR A 159 11.21 -11.36 8.79
CA TYR A 159 10.61 -10.49 7.79
C TYR A 159 9.28 -11.08 7.29
N GLN A 160 9.24 -12.38 6.96
CA GLN A 160 8.04 -13.08 6.52
C GLN A 160 6.92 -12.99 7.56
N GLN A 161 7.22 -13.24 8.84
CA GLN A 161 6.27 -13.10 9.94
C GLN A 161 5.75 -11.67 10.09
N LEU A 162 6.58 -10.67 9.82
CA LEU A 162 6.16 -9.27 9.84
C LEU A 162 5.20 -8.96 8.68
N CYS A 163 5.49 -9.47 7.47
CA CYS A 163 4.59 -9.34 6.31
C CYS A 163 3.25 -10.03 6.55
N GLU A 164 3.25 -11.25 7.07
CA GLU A 164 2.03 -11.98 7.44
C GLU A 164 1.19 -11.19 8.45
N TYR A 165 1.83 -10.65 9.48
CA TYR A 165 1.16 -9.83 10.49
C TYR A 165 0.52 -8.57 9.90
N VAL A 166 1.22 -7.85 9.02
CA VAL A 166 0.67 -6.67 8.32
C VAL A 166 -0.52 -7.08 7.45
N LEU A 167 -0.41 -8.19 6.71
CA LEU A 167 -1.46 -8.69 5.83
C LEU A 167 -2.73 -9.07 6.61
N GLU A 168 -2.60 -9.77 7.74
CA GLU A 168 -3.75 -10.10 8.61
C GLU A 168 -4.50 -8.84 9.05
N ARG A 169 -3.77 -7.79 9.44
CA ARG A 169 -4.36 -6.53 9.89
C ARG A 169 -5.03 -5.75 8.76
N PHE A 170 -4.49 -5.81 7.54
CA PHE A 170 -5.13 -5.21 6.38
C PHE A 170 -6.42 -5.95 6.01
N ARG A 171 -6.47 -7.28 6.17
CA ARG A 171 -7.70 -8.08 5.96
C ARG A 171 -8.83 -7.74 6.93
N GLU A 172 -8.52 -7.19 8.10
CA GLU A 172 -9.56 -6.70 9.02
C GLU A 172 -10.23 -5.40 8.54
N ILE A 173 -9.47 -4.56 7.82
CA ILE A 173 -9.94 -3.27 7.28
C ILE A 173 -10.60 -3.49 5.91
N ASP A 174 -10.01 -4.37 5.10
CA ASP A 174 -10.47 -4.74 3.78
C ASP A 174 -10.50 -6.27 3.62
N PRO A 175 -11.65 -6.93 3.88
CA PRO A 175 -11.77 -8.37 3.81
C PRO A 175 -11.59 -8.89 2.37
N ASP A 176 -10.39 -9.42 2.15
CA ASP A 176 -9.85 -10.25 1.07
C ASP A 176 -10.42 -10.05 -0.34
N THR A 177 -9.82 -9.11 -1.07
CA THR A 177 -9.98 -8.95 -2.53
C THR A 177 -8.91 -9.69 -3.35
N GLY A 178 -7.96 -10.38 -2.71
CA GLY A 178 -6.80 -11.00 -3.35
C GLY A 178 -5.69 -10.02 -3.75
N PHE A 179 -5.87 -8.71 -3.57
CA PHE A 179 -4.88 -7.68 -3.96
C PHE A 179 -3.73 -7.49 -2.96
N TRP A 180 -4.04 -7.44 -1.67
CA TRP A 180 -3.04 -7.20 -0.63
C TRP A 180 -1.95 -8.27 -0.54
N PRO A 181 -2.24 -9.57 -0.72
CA PRO A 181 -1.19 -10.58 -0.87
C PRO A 181 -0.17 -10.23 -1.96
N ASP A 182 -0.63 -9.86 -3.16
CA ASP A 182 0.24 -9.51 -4.31
C ASP A 182 1.02 -8.20 -4.10
N VAL A 183 0.59 -7.33 -3.19
CA VAL A 183 1.27 -6.07 -2.88
C VAL A 183 2.27 -6.23 -1.73
N ILE A 184 1.95 -7.06 -0.75
CA ILE A 184 2.71 -7.19 0.50
C ILE A 184 3.75 -8.32 0.41
N ILE A 185 3.42 -9.41 -0.28
CA ILE A 185 4.29 -10.60 -0.39
C ILE A 185 5.30 -10.44 -1.54
N ASP A 186 4.98 -9.63 -2.55
CA ASP A 186 5.78 -9.43 -3.77
C ASP A 186 6.70 -8.19 -3.70
N LEU A 187 7.09 -7.74 -2.49
CA LEU A 187 8.16 -6.75 -2.33
C LEU A 187 9.50 -7.41 -2.74
N PRO A 188 10.11 -7.00 -3.87
CA PRO A 188 11.36 -7.60 -4.37
C PRO A 188 12.56 -7.33 -3.47
#